data_AF-A0A0N1M165-F1
#
_entry.id   AF-A0A0N1M165-F1
#
_cell.length_a   1.000
_cell.length_b   1.000
_cell.length_c   1.000
_cell.angle_alpha   90.00
_cell.angle_beta   90.00
_cell.angle_gamma   90.00
#
_symmetry.space_group_name_H-M   'P 1'
#
loop_
_entity.id
_entity.type
_entity.pdbx_description
1 polymer ?
#
loop_
_entity_poly.entity_id
_entity_poly.type
_entity_poly.pdbx_seq_one_letter_code
_entity_poly.pdbx_strand_id
1 'polypeptide(L)'
;MKKKFELPDSSGWDSYTDWMTDLSWIDNQCFCIVIEDYANFLKNDAEAKKIVIEIFEEDILPYWQKDVMKTVVDGKPRLFNVYLVE
;
A
#
# COMPACT_ATOMS: atom_id res chain seq x y z
N MET A 1 4.29 -18.92 -10.16
CA MET A 1 3.11 -18.44 -9.39
C MET A 1 2.24 -17.50 -10.23
N LYS A 2 2.72 -16.33 -10.68
CA LYS A 2 1.94 -15.39 -11.56
C LYS A 2 1.15 -16.07 -12.69
N LYS A 3 1.81 -16.83 -13.58
CA LYS A 3 1.15 -17.52 -14.73
C LYS A 3 0.11 -18.58 -14.35
N LYS A 4 0.17 -19.14 -13.14
CA LYS A 4 -0.74 -20.22 -12.71
C LYS A 4 -2.08 -19.68 -12.20
N PHE A 5 -2.08 -18.42 -11.75
CA PHE A 5 -3.23 -17.77 -11.12
C PHE A 5 -3.70 -16.54 -11.89
N GLU A 6 -3.15 -16.29 -13.09
CA GLU A 6 -3.47 -15.11 -13.93
C GLU A 6 -3.49 -13.80 -13.15
N LEU A 7 -2.60 -13.68 -12.16
CA LEU A 7 -2.53 -12.48 -11.34
C LEU A 7 -2.19 -11.29 -12.25
N PRO A 8 -2.87 -10.13 -12.06
CA PRO A 8 -2.45 -8.89 -12.70
C PRO A 8 -0.99 -8.59 -12.39
N ASP A 9 -0.42 -7.62 -13.09
CA ASP A 9 0.97 -7.31 -12.84
C ASP A 9 1.22 -7.04 -11.35
N SER A 10 2.30 -7.63 -10.86
CA SER A 10 2.69 -7.65 -9.45
C SER A 10 4.20 -7.51 -9.33
N SER A 11 4.85 -6.98 -10.37
CA SER A 11 6.30 -6.74 -10.38
C SER A 11 6.58 -5.25 -10.41
N GLY A 12 7.43 -4.81 -9.50
CA GLY A 12 7.83 -3.42 -9.39
C GLY A 12 6.92 -2.62 -8.47
N TRP A 13 7.30 -1.35 -8.31
CA TRP A 13 6.69 -0.42 -7.38
C TRP A 13 5.32 0.06 -7.83
N ASP A 14 5.13 0.31 -9.12
CA ASP A 14 3.83 0.73 -9.67
C ASP A 14 2.75 -0.31 -9.39
N SER A 15 3.04 -1.60 -9.66
CA SER A 15 2.11 -2.68 -9.34
C SER A 15 1.83 -2.76 -7.83
N TYR A 16 2.85 -2.55 -6.98
CA TYR A 16 2.64 -2.52 -5.53
C TYR A 16 1.68 -1.39 -5.12
N THR A 17 1.86 -0.19 -5.66
CA THR A 17 0.98 0.96 -5.41
C THR A 17 -0.45 0.69 -5.89
N ASP A 18 -0.62 0.09 -7.07
CA ASP A 18 -1.94 -0.30 -7.59
C ASP A 18 -2.64 -1.26 -6.62
N TRP A 19 -1.94 -2.30 -6.15
CA TRP A 19 -2.50 -3.26 -5.20
C TRP A 19 -2.86 -2.63 -3.85
N MET A 20 -2.10 -1.66 -3.38
CA MET A 20 -2.33 -0.99 -2.09
C MET A 20 -3.43 0.08 -2.16
N THR A 21 -3.80 0.52 -3.36
CA THR A 21 -4.91 1.45 -3.61
C THR A 21 -6.19 0.73 -4.06
N ASP A 22 -6.09 -0.50 -4.59
CA ASP A 22 -7.22 -1.39 -4.85
C ASP A 22 -7.43 -2.44 -3.74
N LEU A 23 -7.89 -1.96 -2.58
CA LEU A 23 -8.31 -2.82 -1.46
C LEU A 23 -9.84 -2.97 -1.39
N SER A 24 -10.51 -2.82 -2.54
CA SER A 24 -11.96 -2.91 -2.66
C SER A 24 -12.52 -4.28 -2.27
N TRP A 25 -11.71 -5.33 -2.40
CA TRP A 25 -12.01 -6.71 -2.03
C TRP A 25 -11.98 -6.99 -0.51
N ILE A 26 -11.54 -6.03 0.31
CA ILE A 26 -11.60 -6.12 1.77
C ILE A 26 -12.79 -5.28 2.26
N ASP A 27 -13.75 -5.96 2.89
CA ASP A 27 -14.98 -5.35 3.40
C ASP A 27 -14.73 -4.34 4.55
N ASN A 28 -13.60 -4.43 5.23
CA ASN A 28 -13.24 -3.52 6.31
C ASN A 28 -12.92 -2.11 5.79
N GLN A 29 -13.42 -1.10 6.50
CA GLN A 29 -13.19 0.31 6.18
C GLN A 29 -11.92 0.90 6.80
N CYS A 30 -11.26 0.15 7.70
CA CYS A 30 -10.05 0.57 8.37
C CYS A 30 -8.93 -0.42 8.05
N PHE A 31 -7.80 0.12 7.59
CA PHE A 31 -6.59 -0.62 7.29
C PHE A 31 -5.49 -0.21 8.25
N CYS A 32 -4.76 -1.20 8.74
CA CYS A 32 -3.61 -1.02 9.62
C CYS A 32 -2.47 -1.88 9.07
N ILE A 33 -1.41 -1.23 8.62
CA ILE A 33 -0.16 -1.88 8.27
C ILE A 33 0.79 -1.68 9.45
N VAL A 34 1.38 -2.78 9.92
CA VAL A 34 2.41 -2.74 10.96
C VAL A 34 3.69 -3.31 10.36
N ILE A 35 4.73 -2.48 10.34
CA ILE A 35 6.08 -2.91 9.97
C ILE A 35 6.84 -3.10 11.28
N GLU A 36 6.92 -4.35 11.72
CA GLU A 36 7.67 -4.76 12.91
C GLU A 36 9.17 -4.84 12.61
N ASP A 37 9.99 -4.65 13.65
CA ASP A 37 11.45 -4.63 13.56
C ASP A 37 11.91 -3.71 12.41
N TYR A 38 11.41 -2.48 12.43
CA TYR A 38 11.62 -1.53 11.34
C TYR A 38 13.11 -1.30 11.10
N ALA A 39 13.97 -1.34 12.12
CA ALA A 39 15.42 -1.30 11.94
C ALA A 39 15.93 -2.39 10.98
N ASN A 40 15.45 -3.64 11.10
CA ASN A 40 15.84 -4.73 10.22
C ASN A 40 15.02 -4.82 8.92
N PHE A 41 13.84 -4.21 8.86
CA PHE A 41 13.03 -4.15 7.64
C PHE A 41 13.84 -3.56 6.48
N LEU A 42 13.99 -4.36 5.41
CA LEU A 42 14.78 -4.06 4.21
C LEU A 42 16.19 -3.50 4.49
N LYS A 43 16.84 -3.91 5.59
CA LYS A 43 18.16 -3.38 5.98
C LYS A 43 19.27 -3.57 4.94
N ASN A 44 19.16 -4.61 4.11
CA ASN A 44 20.13 -4.93 3.06
C ASN A 44 19.80 -4.24 1.72
N ASP A 45 18.66 -3.56 1.65
CA ASP A 45 18.17 -2.86 0.46
C ASP A 45 17.58 -1.51 0.88
N ALA A 46 18.47 -0.60 1.24
CA ALA A 46 18.11 0.72 1.75
C ALA A 46 17.34 1.56 0.73
N GLU A 47 17.56 1.32 -0.57
CA GLU A 47 16.82 1.97 -1.65
C GLU A 47 15.36 1.49 -1.66
N ALA A 48 15.12 0.17 -1.66
CA ALA A 48 13.77 -0.38 -1.57
C ALA A 48 13.05 0.06 -0.29
N LYS A 49 13.78 0.11 0.84
CA LYS A 49 13.24 0.61 2.11
C LYS A 49 12.76 2.06 2.00
N LYS A 50 13.56 2.91 1.36
CA LYS A 50 13.20 4.31 1.15
C LYS A 50 11.97 4.40 0.24
N ILE A 51 11.98 3.70 -0.89
CA ILE A 51 10.90 3.73 -1.88
C ILE A 51 9.57 3.29 -1.28
N VAL A 52 9.54 2.19 -0.51
CA VAL A 52 8.26 1.71 0.05
C VAL A 52 7.65 2.69 1.05
N ILE A 53 8.50 3.41 1.81
CA ILE A 53 8.03 4.44 2.74
C ILE A 53 7.55 5.68 1.98
N GLU A 54 8.27 6.11 0.95
CA GLU A 54 7.84 7.21 0.08
C GLU A 54 6.49 6.89 -0.59
N ILE A 55 6.29 5.68 -1.11
CA ILE A 55 5.00 5.25 -1.69
C ILE A 55 3.87 5.31 -0.65
N PHE A 56 4.13 4.93 0.61
CA PHE A 56 3.12 5.07 1.65
C PHE A 56 2.76 6.54 1.90
N GLU A 57 3.75 7.40 2.04
CA GLU A 57 3.58 8.82 2.37
C GLU A 57 2.98 9.64 1.22
N GLU A 58 3.42 9.40 -0.02
CA GLU A 58 3.09 10.21 -1.19
C GLU A 58 1.88 9.69 -1.98
N ASP A 59 1.68 8.37 -2.03
CA ASP A 59 0.64 7.75 -2.86
C ASP A 59 -0.49 7.12 -2.04
N ILE A 60 -0.17 6.13 -1.19
CA ILE A 60 -1.19 5.27 -0.56
C ILE A 60 -2.01 6.03 0.48
N LEU A 61 -1.35 6.72 1.43
CA LEU A 61 -2.04 7.45 2.49
C LEU A 61 -2.90 8.59 1.92
N PRO A 62 -2.38 9.44 1.01
CA PRO A 62 -3.18 10.49 0.38
C PRO A 62 -4.34 9.92 -0.45
N TYR A 63 -4.14 8.79 -1.14
CA TYR A 63 -5.21 8.14 -1.90
C TYR A 63 -6.41 7.82 -1.00
N TRP A 64 -6.18 7.09 0.10
CA TRP A 64 -7.25 6.68 1.00
C TRP A 64 -7.87 7.84 1.78
N GLN A 65 -7.14 8.93 1.99
CA GLN A 65 -7.66 10.13 2.67
C GLN A 65 -8.53 11.00 1.76
N LYS A 66 -8.16 11.17 0.48
CA LYS A 66 -8.81 12.16 -0.40
C LYS A 66 -9.08 11.69 -1.83
N ASP A 67 -8.17 10.97 -2.48
CA ASP A 67 -8.24 10.77 -3.93
C ASP A 67 -9.14 9.59 -4.33
N VAL A 68 -9.46 8.70 -3.40
CA VAL A 68 -10.50 7.67 -3.57
C VAL A 68 -11.85 8.28 -3.95
N MET A 69 -12.18 9.47 -3.43
CA MET A 69 -13.44 10.17 -3.76
C MET A 69 -13.49 10.70 -5.19
N LYS A 70 -12.33 10.89 -5.83
CA LYS A 70 -12.23 11.40 -7.21
C LYS A 70 -12.16 10.28 -8.24
N THR A 71 -11.71 9.10 -7.82
CA THR A 71 -11.35 7.98 -8.69
C THR A 71 -12.34 6.82 -8.62
N VAL A 72 -13.14 6.73 -7.54
CA VAL A 72 -14.13 5.67 -7.33
C VAL A 72 -15.53 6.27 -7.17
N VAL A 73 -16.52 5.72 -7.87
CA VAL A 73 -17.93 6.09 -7.70
C VAL A 73 -18.37 5.77 -6.27
N ASP A 74 -18.91 6.77 -5.58
CA ASP A 74 -19.24 6.69 -4.14
C ASP A 74 -18.04 6.31 -3.26
N GLY A 75 -16.81 6.59 -3.73
CA GLY A 75 -15.58 6.40 -2.98
C GLY A 75 -15.64 7.17 -1.67
N LYS A 76 -15.30 6.50 -0.57
CA LYS A 76 -15.27 7.10 0.77
C LYS A 76 -13.85 7.05 1.31
N PRO A 77 -13.40 8.11 1.99
CA PRO A 77 -12.15 8.06 2.72
C PRO A 77 -12.14 6.87 3.68
N ARG A 78 -11.00 6.19 3.74
CA ARG A 78 -10.79 5.06 4.66
C ARG A 78 -9.68 5.41 5.63
N LEU A 79 -9.80 4.95 6.87
CA LEU A 79 -8.72 5.11 7.83
C LEU A 79 -7.61 4.13 7.44
N PHE A 80 -6.48 4.65 6.98
CA PHE A 80 -5.32 3.86 6.63
C PHE A 80 -4.15 4.31 7.50
N ASN A 81 -3.71 3.44 8.42
CA ASN A 81 -2.62 3.73 9.32
C ASN A 81 -1.43 2.82 9.02
N VAL A 82 -0.23 3.40 9.05
CA VAL A 82 1.04 2.67 8.96
C VAL A 82 1.81 2.92 10.25
N TYR A 83 2.17 1.85 10.94
CA TYR A 83 2.96 1.90 12.16
C TYR A 83 4.33 1.28 11.90
N LEU A 84 5.38 2.03 12.23
CA LEU A 84 6.76 1.56 12.22
C LEU A 84 7.13 1.24 13.66
N VAL A 85 7.38 -0.04 13.95
CA VAL A 85 7.60 -0.55 15.31
C VAL A 85 8.99 -1.17 15.39
N GLU A 86 9.64 -1.01 16.55
CA GLU A 86 10.92 -1.66 16.89
C GLU A 86 10.69 -2.95 17.67
#